data_AF-A0A942TNR6-F1
#
_entry.id   AF-A0A942TNR6-F1
#
_cell.length_a   1.000
_cell.length_b   1.000
_cell.length_c   1.000
_cell.angle_alpha   90.00
_cell.angle_beta   90.00
_cell.angle_gamma   90.00
#
_symmetry.space_group_name_H-M   'P 1'
#
loop_
_entity.id
_entity.type
_entity.pdbx_description
1 polymer ?
#
loop_
_entity_poly.entity_id
_entity_poly.type
_entity_poly.pdbx_seq_one_letter_code
_entity_poly.pdbx_strand_id
1 'polypeptide(L)'
;MATRQSIEDCINRCEAAILYANDQFTEAKKQEHYYDVEFSEAQQGLENAVLELEKLTDSSNAQQREQLHRIRLKVQQLQNKLILQDHDHPLYSTWH
;
A
#
# COMPACT_ATOMS: atom_id res chain seq x y z
N MET A 1 1.18 -23.89 9.64
CA MET A 1 0.66 -22.82 10.52
C MET A 1 1.65 -21.68 10.47
N ALA A 2 1.22 -20.47 10.11
CA ALA A 2 2.08 -19.28 10.20
C ALA A 2 2.48 -19.08 11.67
N THR A 3 3.76 -18.82 11.92
CA THR A 3 4.19 -18.47 13.27
C THR A 3 3.66 -17.09 13.63
N ARG A 4 3.41 -16.85 14.92
CA ARG A 4 3.01 -15.52 15.40
C ARG A 4 4.01 -14.44 14.96
N GLN A 5 5.30 -14.76 14.99
CA GLN A 5 6.37 -13.86 14.54
C GLN A 5 6.24 -13.51 13.05
N SER A 6 6.00 -14.51 12.19
CA SER A 6 5.83 -14.26 10.74
C SER A 6 4.65 -13.34 10.45
N ILE A 7 3.59 -13.42 11.25
CA ILE A 7 2.44 -12.53 11.12
C ILE A 7 2.81 -11.13 11.58
N GLU A 8 3.39 -10.98 12.77
CA GLU A 8 3.83 -9.67 13.27
C GLU A 8 4.82 -8.99 12.32
N ASP A 9 5.77 -9.74 11.75
CA ASP A 9 6.73 -9.24 10.76
C ASP A 9 6.04 -8.75 9.48
N CYS A 10 5.07 -9.50 8.97
CA CYS A 10 4.28 -9.11 7.80
C CYS A 10 3.46 -7.85 8.08
N ILE A 11 2.82 -7.78 9.25
CA ILE A 11 2.06 -6.59 9.68
C ILE A 11 2.97 -5.36 9.71
N ASN A 12 4.15 -5.47 10.33
CA ASN A 12 5.11 -4.37 10.42
C ASN A 12 5.57 -3.90 9.02
N ARG A 13 5.82 -4.83 8.10
CA ARG A 13 6.18 -4.49 6.71
C ARG A 13 5.04 -3.78 5.98
N CYS A 14 3.81 -4.26 6.14
CA CYS A 14 2.63 -3.62 5.56
C CYS A 14 2.46 -2.19 6.10
N GLU A 15 2.66 -2.00 7.41
CA GLU A 15 2.57 -0.67 8.04
C GLU A 15 3.67 0.26 7.54
N ALA A 16 4.90 -0.23 7.39
CA ALA A 16 6.00 0.55 6.81
C ALA A 16 5.72 0.96 5.35
N ALA A 17 5.19 0.04 4.54
CA ALA A 17 4.79 0.34 3.16
C ALA A 17 3.65 1.38 3.10
N ILE A 18 2.66 1.27 3.99
CA ILE A 18 1.58 2.24 4.13
C ILE A 18 2.12 3.63 4.50
N LEU A 19 3.04 3.69 5.47
CA LEU A 19 3.63 4.96 5.91
C LEU A 19 4.41 5.62 4.76
N TYR A 20 5.30 4.86 4.13
CA TYR A 20 6.08 5.33 2.98
C TYR A 20 5.16 5.85 1.85
N ALA A 21 4.13 5.09 1.49
CA ALA A 21 3.18 5.48 0.45
C ALA A 21 2.37 6.74 0.81
N ASN A 22 2.00 6.93 2.09
CA ASN A 22 1.32 8.16 2.53
C ASN A 22 2.26 9.38 2.53
N ASP A 23 3.53 9.18 2.87
CA ASP A 23 4.53 10.25 2.80
C ASP A 23 4.74 10.67 1.34
N GLN A 24 4.94 9.71 0.43
CA GLN A 24 5.04 10.00 -1.01
C GLN A 24 3.78 10.69 -1.55
N PHE A 25 2.58 10.26 -1.14
CA PHE A 25 1.33 10.93 -1.50
C PHE A 25 1.29 12.40 -1.02
N THR A 26 1.75 12.65 0.21
CA THR A 26 1.75 13.98 0.80
C THR A 26 2.76 14.89 0.11
N GLU A 27 3.94 14.38 -0.22
CA GLU A 27 4.96 15.13 -0.95
C GLU A 27 4.56 15.34 -2.43
N ALA A 28 3.94 14.35 -3.07
CA ALA A 28 3.40 14.48 -4.43
C ALA A 28 2.32 15.56 -4.55
N LYS A 29 1.52 15.77 -3.51
CA LYS A 29 0.57 16.90 -3.47
C LYS A 29 1.23 18.27 -3.39
N LYS A 30 2.49 18.36 -2.98
CA LYS A 30 3.22 19.63 -2.81
C LYS A 30 4.01 20.03 -4.04
N GLN A 31 4.43 19.09 -4.89
CA GLN A 31 5.24 19.36 -6.07
C GLN A 31 4.50 18.90 -7.33
N GLU A 32 4.18 19.83 -8.23
CA GLU A 32 3.35 19.59 -9.43
C GLU A 32 3.94 18.57 -10.43
N HIS A 33 5.26 18.30 -10.35
CA HIS A 33 5.96 17.55 -11.39
C HIS A 33 7.20 16.81 -10.87
N TYR A 34 7.08 15.71 -10.12
CA TYR A 34 8.12 14.64 -10.10
C TYR A 34 7.76 13.44 -9.21
N TYR A 35 6.94 12.46 -9.64
CA TYR A 35 6.71 11.29 -8.75
C TYR A 35 6.46 9.93 -9.42
N ASP A 36 6.70 9.75 -10.73
CA ASP A 36 6.41 8.45 -11.37
C ASP A 36 7.16 7.27 -10.74
N VAL A 37 8.41 7.47 -10.30
CA VAL A 37 9.27 6.39 -9.77
C VAL A 37 8.87 6.04 -8.34
N GLU A 38 8.86 7.02 -7.43
CA GLU A 38 8.55 6.82 -6.02
C GLU A 38 7.11 6.37 -5.82
N PHE A 39 6.19 6.85 -6.66
CA PHE A 39 4.80 6.39 -6.69
C PHE A 39 4.69 4.95 -7.19
N SER A 40 5.41 4.59 -8.26
CA SER A 40 5.47 3.20 -8.73
C SER A 40 6.07 2.27 -7.67
N GLU A 41 7.12 2.70 -6.98
CA GLU A 41 7.72 1.96 -5.87
C GLU A 41 6.75 1.79 -4.69
N ALA A 42 6.00 2.85 -4.34
CA ALA A 42 4.96 2.78 -3.32
C ALA A 42 3.84 1.80 -3.72
N GLN A 43 3.35 1.85 -4.97
CA GLN A 43 2.35 0.91 -5.47
C GLN A 43 2.86 -0.54 -5.46
N GLN A 44 4.09 -0.77 -5.92
CA GLN A 44 4.72 -2.08 -5.91
C GLN A 44 4.88 -2.63 -4.48
N GLY A 45 5.25 -1.77 -3.52
CA GLY A 45 5.32 -2.11 -2.11
C GLY A 45 3.96 -2.53 -1.52
N LEU A 46 2.89 -1.82 -1.87
CA LEU A 46 1.53 -2.16 -1.46
C LEU A 46 1.04 -3.48 -2.09
N GLU A 47 1.33 -3.73 -3.36
CA GLU A 47 1.01 -5.01 -4.00
C GLU A 47 1.72 -6.19 -3.33
N ASN A 48 3.01 -6.05 -3.07
CA ASN A 48 3.79 -7.08 -2.39
C ASN A 48 3.22 -7.37 -0.99
N ALA A 49 2.80 -6.32 -0.26
CA ALA A 49 2.14 -6.47 1.02
C ALA A 49 0.82 -7.26 0.91
N VAL A 50 -0.03 -6.97 -0.09
CA VAL A 50 -1.27 -7.74 -0.31
C VAL A 50 -0.98 -9.21 -0.59
N LEU A 51 -0.01 -9.50 -1.47
CA LEU A 51 0.36 -10.87 -1.80
C LEU A 51 0.90 -11.64 -0.59
N GLU A 52 1.66 -10.98 0.29
CA GLU A 52 2.17 -11.59 1.53
C GLU A 52 1.04 -11.86 2.54
N LEU A 53 0.11 -10.91 2.70
CA LEU A 53 -1.07 -11.07 3.55
C LEU A 53 -1.95 -12.25 3.09
N GLU A 54 -2.15 -12.41 1.78
CA GLU A 54 -2.92 -13.51 1.21
C GLU A 54 -2.27 -14.88 1.52
N LYS A 55 -0.97 -15.01 1.28
CA LYS A 55 -0.22 -16.25 1.60
C LYS A 55 -0.30 -16.64 3.08
N LEU A 56 -0.29 -15.65 3.98
CA LEU A 56 -0.36 -15.92 5.42
C LEU A 56 -1.78 -16.24 5.88
N THR A 57 -2.80 -15.73 5.21
CA THR A 57 -4.22 -15.94 5.56
C THR A 57 -4.58 -17.43 5.53
N ASP A 58 -4.06 -18.18 4.56
CA ASP A 58 -4.32 -19.62 4.39
C ASP A 58 -3.81 -20.48 5.54
N SER A 59 -2.77 -20.03 6.24
CA SER A 59 -2.12 -20.77 7.32
C SER A 59 -2.37 -20.20 8.72
N SER A 60 -3.26 -19.20 8.80
CA SER A 60 -3.61 -18.43 10.00
C SER A 60 -4.88 -18.94 10.68
N ASN A 61 -4.99 -18.75 12.00
CA ASN A 61 -6.23 -19.01 12.75
C ASN A 61 -7.26 -17.88 12.58
N ALA A 62 -8.47 -18.01 13.14
CA ALA A 62 -9.54 -17.03 12.96
C ALA A 62 -9.19 -15.61 13.42
N GLN A 63 -8.51 -15.45 14.56
CA GLN A 63 -8.10 -14.15 15.08
C GLN A 63 -7.03 -13.50 14.20
N GLN A 64 -6.05 -14.30 13.76
CA GLN A 64 -4.99 -13.87 12.85
C GLN A 64 -5.55 -13.45 11.48
N ARG A 65 -6.50 -14.23 10.94
CA ARG A 65 -7.19 -13.90 9.68
C ARG A 65 -7.92 -12.56 9.78
N GLU A 66 -8.56 -12.26 10.91
CA GLU A 66 -9.24 -10.99 11.11
C GLU A 66 -8.24 -9.81 11.15
N GLN A 67 -7.09 -9.99 11.81
CA GLN A 67 -6.01 -9.00 11.82
C GLN A 67 -5.47 -8.73 10.41
N LEU A 68 -5.15 -9.80 9.66
CA LEU A 68 -4.67 -9.72 8.28
C LEU A 68 -5.72 -9.05 7.37
N HIS A 69 -6.99 -9.38 7.55
CA HIS A 69 -8.09 -8.78 6.80
C HIS A 69 -8.20 -7.27 7.02
N ARG A 70 -8.10 -6.79 8.27
CA ARG A 70 -8.12 -5.35 8.57
C ARG A 70 -6.98 -4.59 7.90
N ILE A 71 -5.79 -5.19 7.85
CA ILE A 71 -4.63 -4.57 7.22
C ILE A 71 -4.81 -4.57 5.70
N ARG A 72 -5.30 -5.67 5.12
CA ARG A 72 -5.62 -5.74 3.69
C ARG A 72 -6.58 -4.62 3.28
N LEU A 73 -7.62 -4.35 4.05
CA LEU A 73 -8.55 -3.25 3.78
C LEU A 73 -7.85 -1.88 3.78
N LYS A 74 -6.94 -1.63 4.73
CA LYS A 74 -6.16 -0.38 4.77
C LYS A 74 -5.25 -0.23 3.55
N VAL A 75 -4.54 -1.30 3.16
CA VAL A 75 -3.65 -1.32 1.99
C VAL A 75 -4.46 -1.05 0.72
N GLN A 76 -5.59 -1.73 0.53
CA GLN A 76 -6.47 -1.54 -0.63
C GLN A 76 -7.06 -0.13 -0.69
N GLN A 77 -7.45 0.45 0.44
CA GLN A 77 -7.92 1.83 0.50
C GLN A 77 -6.84 2.83 0.08
N LEU A 78 -5.59 2.61 0.49
CA LEU A 78 -4.48 3.48 0.10
C LEU A 78 -4.15 3.31 -1.39
N GLN A 79 -4.07 2.08 -1.88
CA GLN A 79 -3.84 1.79 -3.30
C GLN A 79 -4.91 2.47 -4.18
N ASN A 80 -6.19 2.40 -3.80
CA ASN A 80 -7.27 3.08 -4.52
C ASN A 80 -7.09 4.61 -4.52
N LYS A 81 -6.69 5.20 -3.39
CA LYS A 81 -6.43 6.66 -3.31
C LYS A 81 -5.27 7.07 -4.21
N LEU A 82 -4.22 6.27 -4.27
CA LEU A 82 -3.07 6.50 -5.15
C LEU A 82 -3.50 6.45 -6.61
N ILE A 83 -4.15 5.36 -7.06
CA ILE A 83 -4.63 5.20 -8.45
C ILE A 83 -5.54 6.35 -8.88
N LEU A 84 -6.46 6.79 -8.02
CA LEU A 84 -7.35 7.90 -8.33
C LEU A 84 -6.59 9.22 -8.52
N GLN A 85 -5.54 9.48 -7.72
CA GLN A 85 -4.73 10.69 -7.90
C GLN A 85 -3.91 10.66 -9.19
N ASP A 86 -3.35 9.51 -9.53
CA ASP A 86 -2.61 9.31 -10.80
C ASP A 86 -3.51 9.59 -12.00
N HIS A 87 -4.75 9.07 -11.98
CA HIS A 87 -5.74 9.33 -13.02
C HIS A 87 -6.29 10.77 -13.02
N ASP A 88 -6.41 11.43 -11.86
CA ASP A 88 -6.83 12.85 -11.75
C ASP A 88 -5.71 13.84 -12.14
N HIS A 89 -4.49 13.35 -12.35
CA HIS A 89 -3.39 14.07 -12.99
C HIS A 89 -3.15 13.55 -14.44
N PRO A 90 -4.15 13.61 -15.34
CA PRO A 90 -3.89 13.27 -16.73
C PRO A 90 -2.89 14.28 -17.28
N LEU A 91 -2.04 13.81 -18.22
CA LEU A 91 -0.99 14.54 -18.96
C LEU A 91 -1.46 15.82 -19.71
N TYR A 92 -2.65 16.36 -19.41
CA TYR A 92 -3.30 17.53 -20.00
C TYR A 92 -3.15 18.84 -19.19
N SER A 93 -2.29 18.90 -18.17
CA SER A 93 -1.95 20.18 -17.51
C SER A 93 -0.66 20.82 -18.07
N THR A 94 -0.45 20.70 -19.37
CA THR A 94 0.38 21.64 -20.12
C THR A 94 -0.54 22.32 -21.12
N TRP A 95 -0.43 23.65 -21.24
CA TRP A 95 -1.23 24.60 -22.06
C TRP A 95 -2.43 25.30 -21.37
N HIS A 96 -2.12 26.24 -20.46
CA HIS A 96 -2.69 27.59 -20.54
C HIS A 96 -1.66 28.65 -20.17
#